data_AF-A0A0K8VDV5-F1
#
_entry.id   AF-A0A0K8VDV5-F1
#
_cell.length_a   1.000
_cell.length_b   1.000
_cell.length_c   1.000
_cell.angle_alpha   90.00
_cell.angle_beta   90.00
_cell.angle_gamma   90.00
#
_symmetry.space_group_name_H-M   'P 1'
#
loop_
_entity.id
_entity.type
_entity.pdbx_description
1 polymer ?
#
loop_
_entity_poly.entity_id
_entity_poly.type
_entity_poly.pdbx_seq_one_letter_code
_entity_poly.pdbx_strand_id
1 'polypeptide(L)'
;KAAAVGIYILNRPALVLREPELIKSVLIKEFPKFVNRSGGCDPHNDALGSNNLFFIRNPQWKDLRTKITPVFTTGKIKQMYPLMTEIGAELEAHLNSHAKTDNAFVTEIKEICALFTTDMIATIAFGVKANSLVNPNAEFRVKGRQLFNFTLSRSKDFFVIFSFPKWASTFRPQF
;
A
#
# COMPACT_ATOMS: atom_id res chain seq x y z
N LYS A 1 -2.03 -33.70 1.48
CA LYS A 1 -2.47 -32.38 2.01
C LYS A 1 -3.74 -31.97 1.26
N ALA A 2 -4.79 -31.47 1.91
CA ALA A 2 -6.02 -31.10 1.19
C ALA A 2 -5.82 -29.88 0.27
N ALA A 3 -6.43 -29.90 -0.91
CA ALA A 3 -6.28 -28.87 -1.95
C ALA A 3 -6.75 -27.48 -1.52
N ALA A 4 -7.79 -27.41 -0.69
CA ALA A 4 -8.32 -26.19 -0.08
C ALA A 4 -8.83 -26.47 1.35
N VAL A 5 -8.99 -25.41 2.14
CA VAL A 5 -9.52 -25.47 3.52
C VAL A 5 -10.59 -24.40 3.69
N GLY A 6 -11.78 -24.78 4.15
CA GLY A 6 -12.84 -23.84 4.52
C GLY A 6 -12.57 -23.24 5.90
N ILE A 7 -12.72 -21.93 6.02
CA ILE A 7 -12.65 -21.19 7.28
C ILE A 7 -13.82 -20.21 7.37
N TYR A 8 -14.07 -19.70 8.57
CA TYR A 8 -14.99 -18.57 8.76
C TYR A 8 -14.19 -17.34 9.16
N ILE A 9 -14.32 -16.26 8.39
CA ILE A 9 -13.86 -14.93 8.79
C ILE A 9 -15.07 -14.27 9.44
N LEU A 10 -15.11 -14.31 10.77
CA LEU A 10 -16.28 -13.94 11.58
C LEU A 10 -17.52 -14.74 11.15
N ASN A 11 -18.48 -14.07 10.52
CA ASN A 11 -19.73 -14.68 10.05
C ASN A 11 -19.72 -15.00 8.54
N ARG A 12 -18.58 -14.86 7.85
CA ARG A 12 -18.47 -15.11 6.41
C ARG A 12 -17.67 -16.37 6.12
N PRO A 13 -18.21 -17.34 5.38
CA PRO A 13 -17.41 -18.47 4.91
C PRO A 13 -16.35 -17.96 3.93
N ALA A 14 -15.12 -18.45 4.08
CA ALA A 14 -14.00 -18.18 3.21
C ALA A 14 -13.25 -19.48 2.88
N LEU A 15 -12.61 -19.52 1.73
CA LEU A 15 -11.89 -20.69 1.25
C LEU A 15 -10.40 -20.36 1.10
N VAL A 16 -9.55 -21.08 1.84
CA VAL A 16 -8.10 -20.98 1.72
C VAL A 16 -7.63 -21.97 0.65
N LEU A 17 -7.23 -21.45 -0.50
CA LEU A 17 -6.67 -22.24 -1.59
C LEU A 17 -5.20 -22.55 -1.30
N ARG A 18 -4.79 -23.82 -1.42
CA ARG A 18 -3.41 -24.25 -1.20
C ARG A 18 -2.76 -24.87 -2.43
N GLU A 19 -3.56 -25.41 -3.33
CA GLU A 19 -3.08 -26.03 -4.56
C GLU A 19 -2.85 -24.99 -5.67
N PRO A 20 -1.65 -24.96 -6.32
CA PRO A 20 -1.34 -23.99 -7.36
C PRO A 20 -2.31 -23.97 -8.54
N GLU A 21 -2.80 -25.15 -8.98
CA GLU A 21 -3.76 -25.22 -10.09
C GLU A 21 -5.12 -24.61 -9.73
N LEU A 22 -5.56 -24.73 -8.47
CA LEU A 22 -6.76 -24.04 -7.99
C LEU A 22 -6.55 -22.53 -7.91
N ILE A 23 -5.40 -22.09 -7.40
CA ILE A 23 -5.02 -20.67 -7.34
C ILE A 23 -5.00 -20.06 -8.74
N LYS A 24 -4.35 -20.74 -9.70
CA LYS A 24 -4.31 -20.35 -11.12
C LYS A 24 -5.71 -20.31 -11.73
N SER A 25 -6.57 -21.26 -11.36
CA SER A 25 -7.95 -21.28 -11.84
C SER A 25 -8.72 -20.04 -11.38
N VAL A 26 -8.62 -19.65 -10.11
CA VAL A 26 -9.32 -18.47 -9.57
C VAL A 26 -8.72 -17.15 -10.03
N LEU A 27 -7.38 -17.01 -10.01
CA LEU A 27 -6.70 -15.74 -10.29
C LEU A 27 -6.49 -15.47 -11.78
N ILE A 28 -6.53 -16.49 -12.64
CA ILE A 28 -6.23 -16.37 -14.07
C ILE A 28 -7.37 -16.91 -14.94
N LYS A 29 -7.64 -18.22 -14.89
CA LYS A 29 -8.58 -18.88 -15.84
C LYS A 29 -10.00 -18.34 -15.70
N GLU A 30 -10.47 -18.23 -14.47
CA GLU A 30 -11.82 -17.82 -14.10
C GLU A 30 -11.85 -16.42 -13.47
N PHE A 31 -10.83 -15.59 -13.74
CA PHE A 31 -10.76 -14.22 -13.21
C PHE A 31 -12.06 -13.41 -13.39
N PRO A 32 -12.80 -13.48 -14.52
CA PRO A 32 -14.07 -12.77 -14.68
C PRO A 32 -15.13 -13.07 -13.60
N LYS A 33 -15.05 -14.25 -12.94
CA LYS A 33 -15.93 -14.63 -11.83
C LYS A 33 -15.45 -14.08 -10.46
N PHE A 34 -14.17 -13.74 -10.34
CA PHE A 34 -13.50 -13.39 -9.08
C PHE A 34 -12.84 -12.00 -9.09
N VAL A 35 -13.40 -11.04 -9.85
CA VAL A 35 -12.73 -9.74 -10.08
C VAL A 35 -12.65 -8.85 -8.83
N ASN A 36 -13.67 -8.89 -7.99
CA ASN A 36 -13.79 -7.95 -6.86
C ASN A 36 -13.14 -8.51 -5.58
N ARG A 37 -12.45 -7.64 -4.83
CA ARG A 37 -11.90 -7.95 -3.51
C ARG A 37 -12.96 -7.77 -2.41
N SER A 38 -12.71 -8.36 -1.23
CA SER A 38 -13.69 -8.50 -0.16
C SER A 38 -13.88 -7.26 0.75
N GLY A 39 -13.12 -6.17 0.55
CA GLY A 39 -13.22 -4.94 1.33
C GLY A 39 -13.96 -3.81 0.61
N GLY A 40 -14.34 -2.77 1.35
CA GLY A 40 -14.98 -1.57 0.79
C GLY A 40 -15.05 -0.42 1.81
N CYS A 41 -14.89 0.81 1.32
CA CYS A 41 -14.96 2.05 2.10
C CYS A 41 -16.27 2.80 1.82
N ASP A 42 -16.56 3.84 2.61
CA ASP A 42 -17.74 4.69 2.42
C ASP A 42 -17.58 5.59 1.18
N PRO A 43 -18.42 5.43 0.13
CA PRO A 43 -18.32 6.25 -1.08
C PRO A 43 -18.74 7.71 -0.89
N HIS A 44 -19.44 8.05 0.20
CA HIS A 44 -19.97 9.41 0.40
C HIS A 44 -18.98 10.32 1.14
N ASN A 45 -18.41 9.84 2.24
CA ASN A 45 -17.47 10.62 3.06
C ASN A 45 -16.00 10.32 2.80
N ASP A 46 -15.67 9.20 2.16
CA ASP A 46 -14.30 8.81 1.82
C ASP A 46 -14.19 8.43 0.33
N ALA A 47 -14.34 9.45 -0.52
CA ALA A 47 -14.22 9.30 -1.97
C ALA A 47 -12.83 8.79 -2.39
N LEU A 48 -11.77 9.12 -1.65
CA LEU A 48 -10.41 8.66 -1.98
C LEU A 48 -10.22 7.19 -1.62
N GLY A 49 -10.66 6.76 -0.43
CA GLY A 49 -10.62 5.37 -0.02
C GLY A 49 -11.52 4.47 -0.86
N SER A 50 -12.75 4.90 -1.14
CA SER A 50 -13.71 4.11 -1.93
C SER A 50 -13.30 3.96 -3.41
N ASN A 51 -12.66 4.97 -4.00
CA ASN A 51 -12.20 4.95 -5.39
C ASN A 51 -10.74 4.50 -5.55
N ASN A 52 -10.08 4.03 -4.49
CA ASN A 52 -8.74 3.48 -4.61
C ASN A 52 -8.76 2.13 -5.36
N LEU A 53 -7.64 1.77 -5.98
CA LEU A 53 -7.53 0.58 -6.85
C LEU A 53 -7.77 -0.76 -6.10
N PHE A 54 -7.70 -0.77 -4.77
CA PHE A 54 -7.93 -1.96 -3.95
C PHE A 54 -9.40 -2.22 -3.67
N PHE A 55 -10.21 -1.17 -3.49
CA PHE A 55 -11.63 -1.27 -3.11
C PHE A 55 -12.61 -0.93 -4.22
N ILE A 56 -12.19 -0.18 -5.24
CA ILE A 56 -13.03 0.10 -6.39
C ILE A 56 -13.46 -1.22 -7.06
N ARG A 57 -14.73 -1.31 -7.42
CA ARG A 57 -15.32 -2.53 -8.00
C ARG A 57 -15.34 -2.45 -9.52
N ASN A 58 -15.50 -3.60 -10.16
CA ASN A 58 -15.74 -3.65 -11.59
C ASN A 58 -17.09 -3.02 -11.97
N PRO A 59 -17.20 -2.32 -13.12
CA PRO A 59 -16.21 -2.19 -14.19
C PRO A 59 -15.15 -1.10 -13.97
N GLN A 60 -15.36 -0.14 -13.06
CA GLN A 60 -14.47 1.02 -12.88
C GLN A 60 -13.03 0.62 -12.49
N TRP A 61 -12.87 -0.48 -11.75
CA TRP A 61 -11.56 -1.05 -11.46
C TRP A 61 -10.74 -1.33 -12.72
N LYS A 62 -11.36 -1.92 -13.75
CA LYS A 62 -10.70 -2.24 -15.01
C LYS A 62 -10.27 -0.97 -15.73
N ASP A 63 -11.12 0.05 -15.74
CA ASP A 63 -10.82 1.34 -16.38
C ASP A 63 -9.65 2.05 -15.67
N LEU A 64 -9.70 2.12 -14.34
CA LEU A 64 -8.64 2.73 -13.54
C LEU A 64 -7.31 1.96 -13.68
N ARG A 65 -7.35 0.61 -13.62
CA ARG A 65 -6.16 -0.23 -13.80
C ARG A 65 -5.53 -0.02 -15.18
N THR A 66 -6.34 0.08 -16.22
CA THR A 66 -5.88 0.29 -17.59
C THR A 66 -5.17 1.64 -17.74
N LYS A 67 -5.67 2.69 -17.06
CA LYS A 67 -5.04 4.02 -17.06
C LYS A 67 -3.71 4.06 -16.28
N ILE A 68 -3.59 3.31 -15.18
CA ILE A 68 -2.40 3.32 -14.31
C ILE A 68 -1.27 2.43 -14.86
N THR A 69 -1.60 1.30 -15.49
CA THR A 69 -0.62 0.30 -15.94
C THR A 69 0.53 0.87 -16.80
N PRO A 70 0.31 1.80 -17.75
CA PRO A 70 1.37 2.36 -18.59
C PRO A 70 2.49 3.09 -17.81
N VAL A 71 2.21 3.59 -16.61
CA VAL A 71 3.20 4.27 -15.76
C VAL A 71 4.29 3.32 -15.29
N PHE A 72 4.00 2.02 -15.19
CA PHE A 72 4.92 0.98 -14.70
C PHE A 72 5.57 0.17 -15.82
N THR A 73 5.57 0.69 -17.05
CA THR A 73 6.31 0.05 -18.15
C THR A 73 7.82 0.12 -17.92
N THR A 74 8.56 -0.83 -18.46
CA THR A 74 10.04 -0.85 -18.36
C THR A 74 10.67 0.46 -18.86
N GLY A 75 10.12 1.07 -19.92
CA GLY A 75 10.59 2.35 -20.43
C GLY A 75 10.41 3.49 -19.43
N LYS A 76 9.26 3.55 -18.75
CA LYS A 76 8.99 4.56 -17.72
C LYS A 76 9.83 4.34 -16.47
N ILE A 77 10.00 3.09 -16.03
CA ILE A 77 10.88 2.77 -14.89
C ILE A 77 12.33 3.17 -15.19
N LYS A 78 12.83 2.91 -16.41
CA LYS A 78 14.17 3.36 -16.84
C LYS A 78 14.31 4.89 -16.79
N GLN A 79 13.26 5.64 -17.13
CA GLN A 79 13.27 7.10 -17.03
C GLN A 79 13.32 7.60 -15.58
N MET A 80 12.75 6.84 -14.63
CA MET A 80 12.78 7.16 -13.19
C MET A 80 14.10 6.76 -12.52
N TYR A 81 14.88 5.86 -13.13
CA TYR A 81 16.08 5.28 -12.55
C TYR A 81 17.13 6.30 -12.05
N PRO A 82 17.43 7.40 -12.77
CA PRO A 82 18.38 8.40 -12.27
C PRO A 82 17.97 9.01 -10.92
N LEU A 83 16.67 9.27 -10.74
CA LEU A 83 16.13 9.79 -9.47
C LEU A 83 16.25 8.74 -8.36
N MET A 84 16.00 7.47 -8.67
CA MET A 84 16.20 6.37 -7.70
C MET A 84 17.66 6.27 -7.25
N THR A 85 18.62 6.44 -8.17
CA THR A 85 20.04 6.41 -7.84
C THR A 85 20.50 7.62 -7.03
N GLU A 86 19.95 8.81 -7.30
CA GLU A 86 20.22 10.02 -6.50
C GLU A 86 19.80 9.81 -5.04
N ILE A 87 18.58 9.33 -4.81
CA ILE A 87 18.06 9.07 -3.46
C ILE A 87 18.83 7.91 -2.79
N GLY A 88 19.30 6.93 -3.58
CA GLY A 88 20.18 5.88 -3.08
C GLY A 88 21.50 6.44 -2.54
N ALA A 89 22.13 7.38 -3.24
CA ALA A 89 23.33 8.05 -2.77
C ALA A 89 23.07 8.92 -1.52
N GLU A 90 21.90 9.55 -1.43
CA GLU A 90 21.48 10.28 -0.21
C GLU A 90 21.34 9.36 1.00
N LEU A 91 20.81 8.14 0.81
CA LEU A 91 20.75 7.12 1.87
C LEU A 91 22.16 6.70 2.32
N GLU A 92 23.07 6.45 1.37
CA GLU A 92 24.47 6.13 1.69
C GLU A 92 25.13 7.26 2.49
N ALA A 93 24.94 8.51 2.06
CA ALA A 93 25.45 9.69 2.76
C ALA A 93 24.87 9.79 4.18
N HIS A 94 23.57 9.55 4.36
CA HIS A 94 22.91 9.53 5.66
C HIS A 94 23.54 8.48 6.59
N LEU A 95 23.68 7.23 6.14
CA LEU A 95 24.29 6.17 6.95
C LEU A 95 25.76 6.46 7.28
N ASN A 96 26.53 6.94 6.31
CA ASN A 96 27.92 7.32 6.49
C ASN A 96 28.09 8.49 7.47
N SER A 97 27.13 9.42 7.53
CA SER A 97 27.18 10.53 8.49
C SER A 97 27.11 10.05 9.95
N HIS A 98 26.36 8.97 10.20
CA HIS A 98 26.24 8.38 11.52
C HIS A 98 27.40 7.45 11.86
N ALA A 99 27.98 6.78 10.87
CA ALA A 99 29.15 5.91 11.03
C ALA A 99 30.44 6.66 11.43
N LYS A 100 30.52 7.97 11.19
CA LYS A 100 31.67 8.83 11.54
C LYS A 100 31.71 9.27 13.01
N THR A 101 30.67 8.95 13.77
CA THR A 101 30.60 9.24 15.20
C THR A 101 31.21 8.07 15.96
N ASP A 102 32.08 8.31 16.95
CA ASP A 102 32.73 7.24 17.76
C ASP A 102 31.76 6.38 18.58
N ASN A 103 30.45 6.67 18.52
CA ASN A 103 29.40 5.90 19.15
C ASN A 103 28.77 4.93 18.15
N ALA A 104 28.47 3.71 18.61
CA ALA A 104 27.70 2.75 17.83
C ALA A 104 26.37 3.37 17.37
N PHE A 105 26.16 3.45 16.06
CA PHE A 105 24.90 3.92 15.48
C PHE A 105 23.83 2.85 15.66
N VAL A 106 23.01 2.99 16.69
CA VAL A 106 21.85 2.13 16.95
C VAL A 106 20.60 2.81 16.39
N THR A 107 19.96 2.17 15.42
CA THR A 107 18.75 2.69 14.79
C THR A 107 17.80 1.56 14.38
N GLU A 108 16.54 1.92 14.18
CA GLU A 108 15.49 1.01 13.74
C GLU A 108 15.45 0.98 12.21
N ILE A 109 15.67 -0.19 11.61
CA ILE A 109 15.81 -0.33 10.15
C ILE A 109 14.52 0.02 9.42
N LYS A 110 13.34 -0.30 9.97
CA LYS A 110 12.07 0.09 9.34
C LYS A 110 11.91 1.61 9.27
N GLU A 111 12.44 2.39 10.22
CA GLU A 111 12.46 3.86 10.08
C GLU A 111 13.34 4.30 8.92
N ILE A 112 14.55 3.77 8.77
CA ILE A 112 15.43 4.11 7.62
C ILE A 112 14.74 3.76 6.30
N CYS A 113 14.17 2.57 6.20
CA CYS A 113 13.42 2.15 5.01
C CYS A 113 12.21 3.06 4.77
N ALA A 114 11.52 3.51 5.82
CA ALA A 114 10.39 4.43 5.70
C ALA A 114 10.84 5.81 5.18
N LEU A 115 11.96 6.36 5.67
CA LEU A 115 12.52 7.62 5.18
C LEU A 115 12.91 7.51 3.69
N PHE A 116 13.66 6.47 3.33
CA PHE A 116 14.09 6.22 1.96
C PHE A 116 12.91 6.03 0.99
N THR A 117 11.94 5.18 1.34
CA THR A 117 10.77 4.93 0.49
C THR A 117 9.85 6.15 0.39
N THR A 118 9.80 6.98 1.44
CA THR A 118 9.08 8.26 1.40
C THR A 118 9.70 9.19 0.37
N ASP A 119 11.02 9.36 0.38
CA ASP A 119 11.72 10.22 -0.57
C ASP A 119 11.64 9.69 -2.01
N MET A 120 11.71 8.37 -2.19
CA MET A 120 11.46 7.70 -3.47
C MET A 120 10.08 8.04 -4.03
N ILE A 121 9.01 7.87 -3.24
CA ILE A 121 7.65 8.14 -3.71
C ILE A 121 7.44 9.63 -3.93
N ALA A 122 7.86 10.50 -3.00
CA ALA A 122 7.72 11.95 -3.12
C ALA A 122 8.38 12.47 -4.40
N THR A 123 9.61 12.02 -4.68
CA THR A 123 10.36 12.49 -5.84
C THR A 123 9.79 11.91 -7.15
N ILE A 124 9.54 10.60 -7.20
CA ILE A 124 9.16 9.94 -8.45
C ILE A 124 7.70 10.18 -8.82
N ALA A 125 6.79 10.10 -7.84
CA ALA A 125 5.35 10.19 -8.10
C ALA A 125 4.84 11.65 -8.05
N PHE A 126 5.44 12.49 -7.22
CA PHE A 126 4.97 13.87 -7.01
C PHE A 126 5.95 14.94 -7.51
N GLY A 127 7.18 14.57 -7.90
CA GLY A 127 8.21 15.54 -8.31
C GLY A 127 8.71 16.43 -7.17
N VAL A 128 8.51 16.01 -5.92
CA VAL A 128 8.84 16.79 -4.71
C VAL A 128 10.03 16.16 -4.00
N LYS A 129 11.07 16.96 -3.76
CA LYS A 129 12.18 16.57 -2.88
C LYS A 129 11.75 16.70 -1.42
N ALA A 130 11.29 15.60 -0.83
CA ALA A 130 10.84 15.57 0.57
C ALA A 130 12.00 15.64 1.59
N ASN A 131 13.20 15.18 1.21
CA ASN A 131 14.42 15.19 2.04
C ASN A 131 14.19 14.58 3.44
N SER A 132 13.39 13.53 3.52
CA SER A 132 13.02 12.84 4.75
C SER A 132 14.24 12.20 5.42
N LEU A 133 15.22 11.74 4.63
CA LEU A 133 16.50 11.23 5.15
C LEU A 133 17.30 12.27 5.94
N VAL A 134 17.18 13.55 5.59
CA VAL A 134 17.85 14.65 6.32
C VAL A 134 16.98 15.17 7.45
N ASN A 135 15.69 15.33 7.20
CA ASN A 135 14.70 15.79 8.17
C ASN A 135 13.59 14.74 8.35
N PRO A 136 13.67 13.88 9.37
CA PRO A 136 12.63 12.88 9.67
C PRO A 136 11.24 13.48 9.95
N ASN A 137 11.17 14.78 10.26
CA ASN A 137 9.93 15.52 10.49
C ASN A 137 9.46 16.29 9.24
N ALA A 138 10.01 15.99 8.06
CA ALA A 138 9.53 16.52 6.79
C ALA A 138 8.03 16.23 6.63
N GLU A 139 7.30 17.19 6.06
CA GLU A 139 5.84 17.14 5.99
C GLU A 139 5.33 15.84 5.32
N PHE A 140 5.95 15.44 4.22
CA PHE A 140 5.59 14.22 3.50
C PHE A 140 5.75 12.96 4.37
N ARG A 141 6.84 12.87 5.15
CA ARG A 141 7.09 11.77 6.09
C ARG A 141 6.12 11.75 7.25
N VAL A 142 5.77 12.92 7.79
CA VAL A 142 4.80 13.06 8.89
C VAL A 142 3.42 12.61 8.43
N LYS A 143 2.94 13.09 7.27
CA LYS A 143 1.66 12.65 6.69
C LYS A 143 1.69 11.16 6.34
N GLY A 144 2.78 10.66 5.76
CA GLY A 144 2.97 9.24 5.49
C GLY A 144 2.91 8.38 6.76
N ARG A 145 3.49 8.86 7.88
CA ARG A 145 3.41 8.17 9.18
C ARG A 145 1.98 8.06 9.68
N GLN A 146 1.20 9.13 9.53
CA GLN A 146 -0.19 9.16 9.97
C GLN A 146 -1.02 8.06 9.32
N LEU A 147 -0.76 7.73 8.04
CA LEU A 147 -1.42 6.62 7.33
C LEU A 147 -1.19 5.25 7.99
N PHE A 148 -0.04 5.02 8.63
CA PHE A 148 0.31 3.76 9.28
C PHE A 148 0.10 3.76 10.81
N ASN A 149 -0.33 4.89 11.38
CA ASN A 149 -0.61 4.97 12.81
C ASN A 149 -1.93 4.26 13.13
N PHE A 150 -1.84 3.15 13.87
CA PHE A 150 -3.00 2.42 14.38
C PHE A 150 -3.52 3.06 15.65
N THR A 151 -4.52 3.93 15.52
CA THR A 151 -5.35 4.39 16.65
C THR A 151 -6.53 3.45 16.86
N LEU A 152 -7.17 3.48 18.02
CA LEU A 152 -8.38 2.68 18.27
C LEU A 152 -9.50 3.02 17.29
N SER A 153 -9.65 4.30 16.94
CA SER A 153 -10.60 4.75 15.92
C SER A 153 -10.29 4.14 14.55
N ARG A 154 -9.03 4.24 14.09
CA ARG A 154 -8.61 3.65 12.81
C ARG A 154 -8.74 2.13 12.79
N SER A 155 -8.46 1.48 13.91
CA SER A 155 -8.61 0.03 14.05
C SER A 155 -10.07 -0.40 13.88
N LYS A 156 -11.02 0.38 14.43
CA LYS A 156 -12.45 0.19 14.20
C LYS A 156 -12.81 0.40 12.72
N ASP A 157 -12.28 1.43 12.08
CA ASP A 157 -12.55 1.72 10.67
C ASP A 157 -12.07 0.59 9.76
N PHE A 158 -10.83 0.12 9.93
CA PHE A 158 -10.30 -1.04 9.22
C PHE A 158 -11.13 -2.30 9.48
N PHE A 159 -11.53 -2.54 10.73
CA PHE A 159 -12.36 -3.69 11.06
C PHE A 159 -13.69 -3.67 10.30
N VAL A 160 -14.34 -2.51 10.19
CA VAL A 160 -15.58 -2.35 9.40
C VAL A 160 -15.31 -2.56 7.90
N ILE A 161 -14.26 -1.94 7.35
CA ILE A 161 -13.90 -2.03 5.92
C ILE A 161 -13.69 -3.47 5.47
N PHE A 162 -13.00 -4.28 6.28
CA PHE A 162 -12.66 -5.66 5.92
C PHE A 162 -13.74 -6.69 6.31
N SER A 163 -14.39 -6.52 7.46
CA SER A 163 -15.35 -7.49 7.99
C SER A 163 -16.77 -7.22 7.53
N PHE A 164 -17.17 -5.94 7.46
CA PHE A 164 -18.54 -5.50 7.20
C PHE A 164 -18.63 -4.41 6.11
N PRO A 165 -18.04 -4.61 4.91
CA PRO A 165 -18.07 -3.61 3.83
C PRO A 165 -19.48 -3.18 3.39
N LYS A 166 -20.50 -4.02 3.59
CA LYS A 166 -21.91 -3.65 3.30
C LYS A 166 -22.45 -2.57 4.25
N TRP A 167 -21.86 -2.44 5.43
CA TRP A 167 -22.22 -1.47 6.46
C TRP A 167 -21.29 -0.25 6.46
N ALA A 168 -20.39 -0.14 5.47
CA ALA A 168 -19.47 0.99 5.37
C ALA A 168 -20.22 2.32 5.30
N SER A 169 -21.35 2.42 4.57
CA SER A 169 -22.16 3.64 4.53
C SER A 169 -22.84 3.99 5.87
N THR A 170 -23.11 2.98 6.71
CA THR A 170 -23.75 3.17 8.02
C THR A 170 -22.74 3.61 9.07
N PHE A 171 -21.59 2.94 9.15
CA PHE A 171 -20.55 3.23 10.14
C PHE A 171 -19.58 4.33 9.70
N ARG A 172 -19.57 4.68 8.40
CA ARG A 172 -18.79 5.74 7.77
C ARG A 172 -17.28 5.64 8.09
N PRO A 173 -16.63 4.48 7.87
CA PRO A 173 -15.21 4.33 8.12
C PRO A 173 -14.40 5.14 7.10
N GLN A 174 -13.27 5.68 7.54
CA GLN A 174 -12.29 6.36 6.70
C GLN A 174 -11.04 5.51 6.55
N PHE A 175 -10.51 5.43 5.33
CA PHE A 175 -9.26 4.72 5.03
C PHE A 175 -8.01 5.58 5.31
#